data_AF-A0A0Q0FA88-F1
#
_entry.id   AF-A0A0Q0FA88-F1
#
_cell.length_a   1.000
_cell.length_b   1.000
_cell.length_c   1.000
_cell.angle_alpha   90.00
_cell.angle_beta   90.00
_cell.angle_gamma   90.00
#
_symmetry.space_group_name_H-M   'P 1'
#
loop_
_entity.id
_entity.type
_entity.pdbx_description
1 polymer ?
#
loop_
_entity_poly.entity_id
_entity_poly.type
_entity_poly.pdbx_seq_one_letter_code
_entity_poly.pdbx_strand_id
1 'polypeptide(L)'
;MSARILYLATADARGHLMRAQLLVYALRKAGSEVEVLTTSAQGQRFLQRFGIESEILSLHYAVQFDSEQNMLRKATNRNVAHYLFHPGRMLRDIGRLQRRLRDVDLVINDSFHPALLYMGMLPGWRRKVVHVYGASLKVALINNFAGMWPRPLARLFGWIVDRQINAARACIEHDFAYAVDDADAPKVFRLPTPVALAVTTPERAGDGAAVYLNPHFSEPALADALSAGLSDAGLGKHLVGEGYAGRDGWLAIDPDWASRAAQAQLIVSAPGMAALSIALVYQRPIILVVSDQPEQATNAARAAQLQLLHRVVTWRGDAAEFQHQVADAARQLCAVSIPDPSGAAGQARAQARIDAWVSRLLSL
;
A
#
# COMPACT_ATOMS: atom_id res chain seq x y z
N MET A 1 15.60 -12.85 23.61
CA MET A 1 14.62 -11.88 24.16
C MET A 1 13.66 -11.53 23.03
N SER A 2 12.36 -11.41 23.30
CA SER A 2 11.37 -10.97 22.31
C SER A 2 11.58 -9.48 22.04
N ALA A 3 11.67 -9.06 20.77
CA ALA A 3 11.79 -7.65 20.42
C ALA A 3 10.43 -6.95 20.57
N ARG A 4 10.40 -5.79 21.22
CA ARG A 4 9.21 -4.96 21.40
C ARG A 4 9.17 -3.90 20.31
N ILE A 5 8.17 -3.95 19.44
CA ILE A 5 8.05 -3.13 18.24
C ILE A 5 6.80 -2.25 18.31
N LEU A 6 6.95 -0.96 18.06
CA LEU A 6 5.82 -0.05 17.83
C LEU A 6 5.67 0.21 16.33
N TYR A 7 4.55 -0.20 15.74
CA TYR A 7 4.25 0.01 14.33
C TYR A 7 3.26 1.17 14.16
N LEU A 8 3.68 2.30 13.57
CA LEU A 8 2.77 3.39 13.18
C LEU A 8 2.45 3.28 11.69
N ALA A 9 1.21 2.94 11.37
CA ALA A 9 0.70 2.90 10.00
C ALA A 9 -0.18 4.13 9.73
N THR A 10 0.28 5.06 8.90
CA THR A 10 -0.56 6.20 8.52
C THR A 10 -1.74 5.73 7.68
N ALA A 11 -2.94 6.16 8.05
CA ALA A 11 -4.19 5.72 7.43
C ALA A 11 -4.61 6.62 6.25
N ASP A 12 -3.63 7.09 5.49
CA ASP A 12 -3.80 7.99 4.36
C ASP A 12 -4.31 7.23 3.12
N ALA A 13 -3.86 5.99 2.97
CA ALA A 13 -4.31 5.05 1.93
C ALA A 13 -4.30 3.61 2.48
N ARG A 14 -5.09 2.71 1.87
CA ARG A 14 -5.18 1.30 2.31
C ARG A 14 -3.89 0.51 2.12
N GLY A 15 -2.99 0.94 1.23
CA GLY A 15 -1.72 0.24 0.97
C GLY A 15 -0.83 0.08 2.21
N HIS A 16 -0.72 1.12 3.05
CA HIS A 16 0.09 1.10 4.26
C HIS A 16 -0.52 0.21 5.34
N LEU A 17 -1.85 0.25 5.49
CA LEU A 17 -2.59 -0.60 6.42
C LEU A 17 -2.51 -2.08 6.01
N MET A 18 -2.58 -2.38 4.71
CA MET A 18 -2.41 -3.73 4.20
C MET A 18 -1.00 -4.27 4.41
N ARG A 19 0.04 -3.43 4.27
CA ARG A 19 1.40 -3.84 4.63
C ARG A 19 1.53 -4.05 6.13
N ALA A 20 1.00 -3.12 6.94
CA ALA A 20 1.05 -3.21 8.38
C ALA A 20 0.45 -4.51 8.88
N GLN A 21 -0.71 -4.94 8.36
CA GLN A 21 -1.30 -6.19 8.81
C GLN A 21 -0.43 -7.42 8.50
N LEU A 22 0.18 -7.49 7.31
CA LEU A 22 1.09 -8.59 6.96
C LEU A 22 2.31 -8.65 7.88
N LEU A 23 2.95 -7.50 8.09
CA LEU A 23 4.17 -7.43 8.88
C LEU A 23 3.90 -7.65 10.37
N VAL A 24 2.80 -7.13 10.91
CA VAL A 24 2.41 -7.36 12.31
C VAL A 24 2.24 -8.86 12.57
N TYR A 25 1.51 -9.56 11.70
CA TYR A 25 1.34 -11.01 11.85
C TYR A 25 2.66 -11.76 11.71
N ALA A 26 3.48 -11.42 10.71
CA ALA A 26 4.75 -12.10 10.47
C ALA A 26 5.76 -11.88 11.62
N LEU A 27 5.86 -10.65 12.15
CA LEU A 27 6.72 -10.31 13.27
C LEU A 27 6.26 -10.99 14.58
N ARG A 28 4.94 -11.03 14.83
CA ARG A 28 4.38 -11.76 15.98
C ARG A 28 4.65 -13.27 15.86
N LYS A 29 4.50 -13.84 14.67
CA LYS A 29 4.84 -15.25 14.39
C LYS A 29 6.34 -15.52 14.62
N ALA A 30 7.21 -14.55 14.33
CA ALA A 30 8.65 -14.61 14.61
C ALA A 30 9.01 -14.36 16.09
N GLY A 31 8.01 -14.18 16.96
CA GLY A 31 8.19 -14.08 18.41
C GLY A 31 8.34 -12.65 18.94
N SER A 32 8.08 -11.61 18.14
CA SER A 32 8.11 -10.21 18.59
C SER A 32 6.78 -9.75 19.17
N GLU A 33 6.83 -8.84 20.15
CA GLU A 33 5.67 -8.11 20.63
C GLU A 33 5.45 -6.88 19.73
N VAL A 34 4.27 -6.75 19.12
CA VAL A 34 3.99 -5.65 18.18
C VAL A 34 2.75 -4.88 18.62
N GLU A 35 2.96 -3.63 19.05
CA GLU A 35 1.91 -2.63 19.28
C GLU A 35 1.66 -1.82 18.01
N VAL A 36 0.40 -1.53 17.69
CA VAL A 36 0.04 -0.83 16.45
C VAL A 36 -0.64 0.51 16.75
N LEU A 37 -0.13 1.56 16.11
CA LEU A 37 -0.74 2.88 16.07
C LEU A 37 -1.21 3.21 14.65
N THR A 38 -2.27 3.98 14.56
CA THR A 38 -2.76 4.54 13.30
C THR A 38 -3.20 6.00 13.45
N THR A 39 -3.55 6.67 12.35
CA THR A 39 -3.89 8.10 12.33
C THR A 39 -5.36 8.38 12.04
N SER A 40 -6.20 7.36 11.86
CA SER A 40 -7.64 7.56 11.65
C SER A 40 -8.50 6.44 12.19
N ALA A 41 -9.74 6.76 12.55
CA ALA A 41 -10.74 5.77 12.95
C ALA A 41 -11.12 4.82 11.80
N GLN A 42 -10.99 5.26 10.55
CA GLN A 42 -11.17 4.36 9.40
C GLN A 42 -10.03 3.34 9.34
N GLY A 43 -8.78 3.77 9.54
CA GLY A 43 -7.63 2.87 9.58
C GLY A 43 -7.70 1.87 10.74
N GLN A 44 -8.15 2.32 11.91
CA GLN A 44 -8.37 1.45 13.07
C GLN A 44 -9.42 0.38 12.78
N ARG A 45 -10.60 0.76 12.26
CA ARG A 45 -11.66 -0.18 11.88
C ARG A 45 -11.20 -1.16 10.80
N PHE A 46 -10.39 -0.69 9.84
CA PHE A 46 -9.81 -1.55 8.83
C PHE A 46 -8.90 -2.62 9.43
N LEU A 47 -7.93 -2.23 10.26
CA LEU A 47 -7.02 -3.18 10.93
C LEU A 47 -7.76 -4.17 11.85
N GLN A 48 -8.83 -3.72 12.50
CA GLN A 48 -9.68 -4.59 13.33
C GLN A 48 -10.35 -5.71 12.53
N ARG A 49 -10.69 -5.49 11.25
CA ARG A 49 -11.22 -6.55 10.37
C ARG A 49 -10.20 -7.67 10.12
N PHE A 50 -8.92 -7.36 10.26
CA PHE A 50 -7.81 -8.31 10.22
C PHE A 50 -7.35 -8.68 11.63
N GLY A 51 -8.21 -8.60 12.66
CA GLY A 51 -7.84 -9.03 14.03
C GLY A 51 -6.70 -8.25 14.68
N ILE A 52 -6.37 -7.06 14.17
CA ILE A 52 -5.30 -6.22 14.72
C ILE A 52 -5.92 -5.06 15.49
N GLU A 53 -5.76 -5.11 16.80
CA GLU A 53 -6.03 -3.97 17.67
C GLU A 53 -4.99 -2.87 17.42
N SER A 54 -5.47 -1.65 17.23
CA SER A 54 -4.62 -0.47 17.05
C SER A 54 -5.20 0.72 17.79
N GLU A 55 -4.33 1.60 18.27
CA GLU A 55 -4.72 2.87 18.88
C GLU A 55 -4.55 4.02 17.88
N ILE A 56 -5.42 5.03 17.98
CA ILE A 56 -5.28 6.25 17.18
C ILE A 56 -4.30 7.18 17.90
N LEU A 57 -3.13 7.42 17.29
CA LEU A 57 -2.14 8.37 17.82
C LEU A 57 -2.74 9.78 17.85
N SER A 58 -3.29 10.21 16.72
CA SER A 58 -3.77 11.57 16.48
C SER A 58 -4.66 11.62 15.25
N LEU A 59 -5.72 12.43 15.31
CA LEU A 59 -6.55 12.77 14.15
C LEU A 59 -6.07 14.04 13.43
N HIS A 60 -4.96 14.63 13.89
CA HIS A 60 -4.49 15.94 13.44
C HIS A 60 -3.60 15.87 12.18
N TYR A 61 -3.18 14.67 11.78
CA TYR A 61 -2.41 14.42 10.57
C TYR A 61 -3.20 13.47 9.66
N ALA A 62 -3.59 13.98 8.49
CA ALA A 62 -4.23 13.20 7.42
C ALA A 62 -3.84 13.78 6.07
N VAL A 63 -3.28 12.95 5.20
CA VAL A 63 -3.16 13.25 3.77
C VAL A 63 -4.54 13.04 3.15
N GLN A 64 -5.03 14.05 2.43
CA GLN A 64 -6.32 14.00 1.77
C GLN A 64 -6.16 13.67 0.29
N PHE A 65 -7.03 12.78 -0.18
CA PHE A 65 -7.18 12.42 -1.59
C PHE A 65 -8.61 12.78 -2.00
N ASP A 66 -8.82 13.15 -3.26
CA ASP A 66 -10.17 13.32 -3.81
C ASP A 66 -10.78 11.97 -4.24
N SER A 67 -11.98 12.03 -4.80
CA SER A 67 -12.68 10.89 -5.42
C SER A 67 -11.90 10.27 -6.58
N GLU A 68 -10.93 10.99 -7.14
CA GLU A 68 -10.08 10.53 -8.24
C GLU A 68 -8.68 10.12 -7.76
N GLN A 69 -8.48 9.90 -6.45
CA GLN A 69 -7.18 9.59 -5.81
C GLN A 69 -6.06 10.59 -6.10
N ASN A 70 -6.38 11.76 -6.62
CA ASN A 70 -5.39 12.82 -6.68
C ASN A 70 -5.22 13.30 -5.24
N MET A 71 -3.97 13.34 -4.79
CA MET A 71 -3.66 14.03 -3.54
C MET A 71 -4.22 15.45 -3.66
N LEU A 72 -5.16 15.81 -2.78
CA LEU A 72 -5.75 17.14 -2.73
C LEU A 72 -4.66 18.11 -2.27
N ARG A 73 -3.75 18.50 -3.17
CA ARG A 73 -2.51 19.17 -2.82
C ARG A 73 -2.77 20.36 -1.91
N LYS A 74 -3.76 21.21 -2.20
CA LYS A 74 -4.10 22.35 -1.33
C LYS A 74 -4.60 21.93 0.06
N ALA A 75 -5.47 20.92 0.16
CA ALA A 75 -6.07 20.50 1.43
C ALA A 75 -5.09 19.66 2.28
N THR A 76 -4.36 18.74 1.64
CA THR A 76 -3.22 18.02 2.21
C THR A 76 -2.15 18.99 2.68
N ASN A 77 -1.75 19.96 1.85
CA ASN A 77 -0.73 20.92 2.23
C ASN A 77 -1.20 21.86 3.32
N ARG A 78 -2.49 22.19 3.39
CA ARG A 78 -3.07 22.92 4.53
C ARG A 78 -3.05 22.07 5.80
N ASN A 79 -3.42 20.80 5.75
CA ASN A 79 -3.40 19.92 6.93
C ASN A 79 -1.96 19.68 7.42
N VAL A 80 -1.04 19.40 6.50
CA VAL A 80 0.40 19.25 6.76
C VAL A 80 0.98 20.55 7.32
N ALA A 81 0.67 21.70 6.72
CA ALA A 81 1.09 23.01 7.22
C ALA A 81 0.48 23.29 8.61
N HIS A 82 -0.80 23.04 8.83
CA HIS A 82 -1.40 23.21 10.15
C HIS A 82 -0.75 22.29 11.19
N TYR A 83 -0.38 21.07 10.82
CA TYR A 83 0.30 20.15 11.72
C TYR A 83 1.74 20.61 12.04
N LEU A 84 2.50 21.07 11.02
CA LEU A 84 3.88 21.52 11.18
C LEU A 84 3.99 22.89 11.88
N PHE A 85 3.09 23.82 11.57
CA PHE A 85 3.13 25.20 12.05
C PHE A 85 2.26 25.47 13.28
N HIS A 86 1.48 24.49 13.77
CA HIS A 86 0.83 24.56 15.08
C HIS A 86 1.56 23.61 16.06
N PRO A 87 2.66 24.07 16.68
CA PRO A 87 3.58 23.21 17.41
C PRO A 87 2.92 22.41 18.54
N GLY A 88 1.83 22.92 19.14
CA GLY A 88 1.10 22.21 20.19
C GLY A 88 0.56 20.83 19.76
N ARG A 89 0.19 20.66 18.48
CA ARG A 89 -0.32 19.37 17.96
C ARG A 89 0.81 18.35 17.83
N MET A 90 1.90 18.74 17.17
CA MET A 90 3.08 17.89 17.02
C MET A 90 3.72 17.57 18.38
N LEU A 91 3.83 18.55 19.29
CA LEU A 91 4.37 18.34 20.64
C LEU A 91 3.52 17.36 21.46
N ARG A 92 2.19 17.42 21.34
CA ARG A 92 1.28 16.45 21.98
C ARG A 92 1.54 15.04 21.47
N ASP A 93 1.70 14.87 20.16
CA ASP A 93 1.94 13.57 19.55
C ASP A 93 3.34 13.06 19.91
N ILE A 94 4.35 13.92 19.93
CA ILE A 94 5.68 13.61 20.47
C ILE A 94 5.58 13.17 21.93
N GLY A 95 4.84 13.87 22.79
CA GLY A 95 4.69 13.50 24.21
C GLY A 95 3.95 12.17 24.43
N ARG A 96 3.02 11.81 23.55
CA ARG A 96 2.38 10.48 23.52
C ARG A 96 3.37 9.40 23.09
N LEU A 97 4.08 9.64 21.98
CA LEU A 97 5.09 8.75 21.44
C LEU A 97 6.23 8.53 22.45
N GLN A 98 6.77 9.58 23.06
CA GLN A 98 7.85 9.48 24.04
C GLN A 98 7.56 8.52 25.18
N ARG A 99 6.31 8.45 25.66
CA ARG A 99 5.92 7.50 26.71
C ARG A 99 5.98 6.06 26.21
N ARG A 100 5.44 5.80 25.01
CA ARG A 100 5.47 4.47 24.37
C ARG A 100 6.89 4.04 24.00
N LEU A 101 7.71 4.97 23.49
CA LEU A 101 9.04 4.64 22.98
C LEU A 101 10.04 4.22 24.06
N ARG A 102 9.77 4.47 25.34
CA ARG A 102 10.65 4.04 26.44
C ARG A 102 10.78 2.52 26.48
N ASP A 103 9.65 1.83 26.26
CA ASP A 103 9.51 0.39 26.49
C ASP A 103 9.59 -0.43 25.20
N VAL A 104 9.99 0.17 24.08
CA VAL A 104 10.12 -0.53 22.78
C VAL A 104 11.55 -0.46 22.27
N ASP A 105 11.96 -1.50 21.56
CA ASP A 105 13.29 -1.62 20.95
C ASP A 105 13.33 -0.93 19.57
N LEU A 106 12.22 -1.02 18.84
CA LEU A 106 12.09 -0.53 17.47
C LEU A 106 10.77 0.21 17.24
N VAL A 107 10.80 1.25 16.42
CA VAL A 107 9.61 1.97 15.96
C VAL A 107 9.60 2.01 14.45
N ILE A 108 8.56 1.44 13.85
CA ILE A 108 8.34 1.49 12.41
C ILE A 108 7.45 2.70 12.11
N ASN A 109 8.00 3.68 11.42
CA ASN A 109 7.27 4.83 10.89
C ASN A 109 6.90 4.55 9.44
N ASP A 110 5.74 3.92 9.22
CA ASP A 110 5.25 3.59 7.89
C ASP A 110 4.54 4.80 7.26
N SER A 111 5.19 5.35 6.23
CA SER A 111 4.72 6.48 5.42
C SER A 111 4.81 7.85 6.10
N PHE A 112 5.89 8.04 6.86
CA PHE A 112 6.41 9.34 7.30
C PHE A 112 5.47 10.20 8.16
N HIS A 113 5.03 9.70 9.32
CA HIS A 113 4.41 10.58 10.30
C HIS A 113 5.39 11.68 10.76
N PRO A 114 5.04 12.97 10.71
CA PRO A 114 6.01 14.05 10.92
C PRO A 114 6.60 14.08 12.33
N ALA A 115 5.85 13.65 13.35
CA ALA A 115 6.40 13.54 14.71
C ALA A 115 7.55 12.52 14.78
N LEU A 116 7.45 11.40 14.07
CA LEU A 116 8.51 10.38 14.03
C LEU A 116 9.67 10.77 13.12
N LEU A 117 9.46 11.58 12.07
CA LEU A 117 10.55 12.22 11.32
C LEU A 117 11.39 13.12 12.24
N TYR A 118 10.72 13.96 13.05
CA TYR A 118 11.39 14.82 14.01
C TYR A 118 12.07 14.02 15.12
N MET A 119 11.39 13.04 15.72
CA MET A 119 12.01 12.20 16.75
C MET A 119 13.18 11.37 16.19
N GLY A 120 13.10 10.93 14.94
CA GLY A 120 14.13 10.17 14.23
C GLY A 120 15.46 10.90 14.08
N MET A 121 15.51 12.23 14.21
CA MET A 121 16.77 12.99 14.24
C MET A 121 17.34 13.23 15.65
N LEU A 122 16.57 12.96 16.71
CA LEU A 122 16.99 13.25 18.08
C LEU A 122 17.87 12.12 18.66
N PRO A 123 18.98 12.42 19.37
CA PRO A 123 19.94 11.41 19.83
C PRO A 123 19.36 10.24 20.64
N GLY A 124 18.33 10.47 21.45
CA GLY A 124 17.70 9.43 22.27
C GLY A 124 16.75 8.48 21.51
N TRP A 125 16.18 8.92 20.39
CA TRP A 125 15.16 8.18 19.66
C TRP A 125 15.62 7.72 18.27
N ARG A 126 16.61 8.39 17.67
CA ARG A 126 17.13 8.08 16.34
C ARG A 126 17.55 6.63 16.16
N ARG A 127 18.01 5.96 17.23
CA ARG A 127 18.44 4.56 17.20
C ARG A 127 17.28 3.56 17.21
N LYS A 128 16.04 4.01 17.45
CA LYS A 128 14.85 3.16 17.49
C LYS A 128 13.99 3.30 16.22
N VAL A 129 14.02 4.46 15.55
CA VAL A 129 13.11 4.77 14.44
C VAL A 129 13.62 4.20 13.12
N VAL A 130 12.75 3.46 12.44
CA VAL A 130 12.92 2.98 11.07
C VAL A 130 11.84 3.60 10.20
N HIS A 131 12.22 4.23 9.10
CA HIS A 131 11.25 4.77 8.14
C HIS A 131 10.94 3.74 7.06
N VAL A 132 9.65 3.49 6.82
CA VAL A 132 9.19 2.62 5.72
C VAL A 132 8.40 3.46 4.74
N TYR A 133 8.73 3.38 3.45
CA TYR A 133 8.06 4.19 2.42
C TYR A 133 8.15 3.54 1.03
N GLY A 134 7.19 3.86 0.16
CA GLY A 134 7.25 3.46 -1.25
C GLY A 134 8.23 4.33 -2.04
N ALA A 135 8.85 3.81 -3.10
CA ALA A 135 9.86 4.52 -3.89
C ALA A 135 9.43 5.93 -4.38
N SER A 136 8.14 6.11 -4.70
CA SER A 136 7.58 7.40 -5.13
C SER A 136 7.35 8.40 -3.97
N LEU A 137 7.16 7.92 -2.74
CA LEU A 137 6.70 8.73 -1.61
C LEU A 137 7.78 9.69 -1.09
N LYS A 138 9.05 9.26 -1.05
CA LYS A 138 10.16 10.12 -0.60
C LYS A 138 10.27 11.37 -1.47
N VAL A 139 10.23 11.19 -2.79
CA VAL A 139 10.32 12.29 -3.77
C VAL A 139 9.10 13.21 -3.65
N ALA A 140 7.90 12.64 -3.47
CA ALA A 140 6.69 13.43 -3.27
C ALA A 140 6.77 14.28 -1.99
N LEU A 141 7.28 13.72 -0.89
CA LEU A 141 7.41 14.45 0.37
C LEU A 141 8.46 15.57 0.30
N ILE A 142 9.64 15.31 -0.28
CA ILE A 142 10.70 16.31 -0.44
C ILE A 142 10.21 17.48 -1.31
N ASN A 143 9.43 17.18 -2.35
CA ASN A 143 8.91 18.18 -3.29
C ASN A 143 7.52 18.69 -2.92
N ASN A 144 7.02 18.41 -1.71
CA ASN A 144 5.62 18.69 -1.33
C ASN A 144 5.20 20.16 -1.51
N PHE A 145 6.13 21.09 -1.28
CA PHE A 145 5.91 22.54 -1.44
C PHE A 145 6.47 23.13 -2.74
N ALA A 146 7.02 22.30 -3.63
CA ALA A 146 7.52 22.75 -4.93
C ALA A 146 6.37 23.32 -5.78
N GLY A 147 6.57 24.54 -6.31
CA GLY A 147 5.56 25.24 -7.13
C GLY A 147 4.50 26.01 -6.33
N MET A 148 4.40 25.80 -5.01
CA MET A 148 3.53 26.60 -4.14
C MET A 148 4.31 27.65 -3.33
N TRP A 149 5.51 27.31 -2.89
CA TRP A 149 6.37 28.23 -2.15
C TRP A 149 7.49 28.79 -3.04
N PRO A 150 8.07 29.94 -2.65
CA PRO A 150 9.32 30.41 -3.24
C PRO A 150 10.35 29.29 -3.26
N ARG A 151 11.02 29.12 -4.42
CA ARG A 151 12.04 28.09 -4.65
C ARG A 151 13.05 27.91 -3.50
N PRO A 152 13.61 28.97 -2.87
CA PRO A 152 14.55 28.78 -1.76
C PRO A 152 13.90 28.11 -0.53
N LEU A 153 12.66 28.46 -0.20
CA LEU A 153 11.94 27.87 0.94
C LEU A 153 11.56 26.41 0.68
N ALA A 154 11.10 26.10 -0.53
CA ALA A 154 10.82 24.72 -0.93
C ALA A 154 12.09 23.84 -0.89
N ARG A 155 13.23 24.38 -1.33
CA ARG A 155 14.54 23.70 -1.24
C ARG A 155 14.99 23.48 0.19
N LEU A 156 14.86 24.49 1.05
CA LEU A 156 15.20 24.39 2.46
C LEU A 156 14.32 23.33 3.15
N PHE A 157 13.02 23.33 2.90
CA PHE A 157 12.10 22.31 3.39
C PHE A 157 12.54 20.90 2.95
N GLY A 158 12.76 20.70 1.65
CA GLY A 158 13.21 19.41 1.11
C GLY A 158 14.52 18.94 1.74
N TRP A 159 15.48 19.84 1.96
CA TRP A 159 16.73 19.54 2.64
C TRP A 159 16.54 19.13 4.11
N ILE A 160 15.66 19.82 4.85
CA ILE A 160 15.34 19.46 6.25
C ILE A 160 14.72 18.07 6.32
N VAL A 161 13.74 17.79 5.44
CA VAL A 161 13.05 16.50 5.39
C VAL A 161 14.02 15.37 5.03
N ASP A 162 14.84 15.55 3.99
CA ASP A 162 15.82 14.52 3.62
C ASP A 162 16.81 14.26 4.76
N ARG A 163 17.27 15.31 5.45
CA ARG A 163 18.10 15.17 6.65
C ARG A 163 17.39 14.42 7.79
N GLN A 164 16.08 14.66 8.01
CA GLN A 164 15.29 13.95 9.01
C GLN A 164 15.20 12.45 8.68
N ILE A 165 14.91 12.12 7.42
CA ILE A 165 14.80 10.73 6.95
C ILE A 165 16.14 10.01 7.15
N ASN A 166 17.25 10.62 6.72
CA ASN A 166 18.57 9.99 6.76
C ASN A 166 19.21 9.94 8.17
N ALA A 167 18.65 10.65 9.14
CA ALA A 167 19.15 10.67 10.53
C ALA A 167 18.67 9.49 11.38
N ALA A 168 17.61 8.82 10.96
CA ALA A 168 17.02 7.68 11.64
C ALA A 168 17.95 6.45 11.66
N ARG A 169 17.50 5.38 12.33
CA ARG A 169 18.25 4.13 12.48
C ARG A 169 18.51 3.51 11.11
N ALA A 170 17.43 3.37 10.35
CA ALA A 170 17.39 2.80 9.02
C ALA A 170 16.17 3.31 8.24
N CYS A 171 16.20 3.10 6.94
CA CYS A 171 15.12 3.32 6.00
C CYS A 171 14.88 2.03 5.22
N ILE A 172 13.62 1.70 5.00
CA ILE A 172 13.20 0.63 4.10
C ILE A 172 12.38 1.27 2.99
N GLU A 173 12.97 1.34 1.81
CA GLU A 173 12.29 1.73 0.60
C GLU A 173 11.71 0.47 -0.05
N HIS A 174 10.43 0.49 -0.41
CA HIS A 174 9.79 -0.66 -1.02
C HIS A 174 9.16 -0.35 -2.37
N ASP A 175 9.21 -1.35 -3.23
CA ASP A 175 8.63 -1.31 -4.57
C ASP A 175 8.20 -2.73 -4.95
N PHE A 176 7.20 -2.88 -5.81
CA PHE A 176 6.79 -4.21 -6.26
C PHE A 176 7.84 -4.85 -7.19
N ALA A 177 8.65 -4.01 -7.84
CA ALA A 177 9.68 -4.35 -8.80
C ALA A 177 11.05 -4.70 -8.19
N TYR A 178 11.27 -4.42 -6.91
CA TYR A 178 12.55 -4.73 -6.28
C TYR A 178 12.76 -6.23 -6.16
N ALA A 179 13.99 -6.67 -6.41
CA ALA A 179 14.47 -7.94 -5.93
C ALA A 179 14.77 -7.84 -4.43
N VAL A 180 14.87 -8.99 -3.76
CA VAL A 180 15.49 -9.02 -2.43
C VAL A 180 16.98 -8.78 -2.66
N ASP A 181 17.41 -7.56 -2.40
CA ASP A 181 18.81 -7.15 -2.50
C ASP A 181 19.29 -6.70 -1.13
N ASP A 182 20.15 -7.53 -0.53
CA ASP A 182 20.82 -7.27 0.75
C ASP A 182 22.19 -6.59 0.55
N ALA A 183 22.53 -6.12 -0.65
CA ALA A 183 23.82 -5.50 -0.93
C ALA A 183 24.02 -4.16 -0.20
N ASP A 184 24.98 -4.14 0.73
CA ASP A 184 25.86 -3.05 1.21
C ASP A 184 25.37 -1.59 1.13
N ALA A 185 24.14 -1.32 1.55
CA ALA A 185 23.72 0.02 1.94
C ALA A 185 23.50 0.07 3.46
N PRO A 186 24.39 0.69 4.26
CA PRO A 186 24.41 0.52 5.72
C PRO A 186 23.18 1.08 6.45
N LYS A 187 22.25 1.75 5.77
CA LYS A 187 21.06 2.36 6.36
C LYS A 187 19.80 2.40 5.48
N VAL A 188 19.88 2.11 4.18
CA VAL A 188 18.72 2.18 3.28
C VAL A 188 18.55 0.83 2.60
N PHE A 189 17.57 0.06 3.06
CA PHE A 189 17.26 -1.25 2.52
C PHE A 189 16.20 -1.11 1.43
N ARG A 190 16.39 -1.81 0.32
CA ARG A 190 15.41 -1.89 -0.76
C ARG A 190 14.75 -3.25 -0.72
N LEU A 191 13.47 -3.29 -0.37
CA LEU A 191 12.75 -4.55 -0.23
C LEU A 191 11.55 -4.64 -1.19
N PRO A 192 11.26 -5.82 -1.74
CA PRO A 192 10.02 -6.01 -2.48
C PRO A 192 8.81 -5.75 -1.58
N THR A 193 7.75 -5.15 -2.13
CA THR A 193 6.50 -4.99 -1.37
C THR A 193 6.00 -6.36 -0.88
N PRO A 194 5.69 -6.51 0.43
CA PRO A 194 5.25 -7.79 0.99
C PRO A 194 3.88 -8.16 0.44
N VAL A 195 3.65 -9.46 0.26
CA VAL A 195 2.45 -10.01 -0.37
C VAL A 195 1.80 -11.01 0.57
N ALA A 196 0.47 -10.98 0.68
CA ALA A 196 -0.26 -11.92 1.50
C ALA A 196 -0.04 -13.37 1.01
N LEU A 197 0.08 -14.29 1.97
CA LEU A 197 0.13 -15.72 1.68
C LEU A 197 -1.26 -16.19 1.29
N ALA A 198 -1.38 -16.73 0.09
CA ALA A 198 -2.63 -17.32 -0.37
C ALA A 198 -2.91 -18.60 0.40
N VAL A 199 -4.14 -18.73 0.90
CA VAL A 199 -4.65 -19.97 1.46
C VAL A 199 -5.42 -20.68 0.37
N THR A 200 -5.01 -21.90 0.04
CA THR A 200 -5.73 -22.74 -0.93
C THR A 200 -7.14 -22.97 -0.43
N THR A 201 -8.13 -22.51 -1.18
CA THR A 201 -9.54 -22.71 -0.83
C THR A 201 -10.10 -23.77 -1.78
N PRO A 202 -10.59 -24.92 -1.28
CA PRO A 202 -11.00 -26.03 -2.15
C PRO A 202 -12.12 -25.69 -3.13
N GLU A 203 -12.94 -24.69 -2.84
CA GLU A 203 -14.25 -24.53 -3.48
C GLU A 203 -14.25 -23.76 -4.81
N ARG A 204 -13.20 -23.03 -5.21
CA ARG A 204 -13.27 -22.13 -6.40
C ARG A 204 -11.92 -21.85 -7.07
N ALA A 205 -11.15 -22.88 -7.40
CA ALA A 205 -9.96 -22.68 -8.22
C ALA A 205 -10.37 -22.35 -9.68
N GLY A 206 -9.90 -21.22 -10.23
CA GLY A 206 -9.70 -21.08 -11.68
C GLY A 206 -10.78 -20.42 -12.55
N ASP A 207 -12.02 -20.23 -12.10
CA ASP A 207 -13.13 -19.92 -13.05
C ASP A 207 -13.57 -18.44 -13.12
N GLY A 208 -12.76 -17.50 -12.62
CA GLY A 208 -13.20 -16.10 -12.63
C GLY A 208 -12.15 -15.03 -12.39
N ALA A 209 -12.62 -13.79 -12.39
CA ALA A 209 -11.86 -12.59 -12.14
C ALA A 209 -11.96 -12.16 -10.67
N ALA A 210 -10.81 -11.90 -10.04
CA ALA A 210 -10.75 -11.25 -8.74
C ALA A 210 -10.54 -9.74 -8.91
N VAL A 211 -11.55 -8.96 -8.55
CA VAL A 211 -11.55 -7.50 -8.71
C VAL A 211 -11.29 -6.84 -7.36
N TYR A 212 -10.34 -5.91 -7.34
CA TYR A 212 -10.15 -4.96 -6.23
C TYR A 212 -10.01 -3.55 -6.76
N LEU A 213 -10.96 -2.68 -6.41
CA LEU A 213 -10.86 -1.26 -6.65
C LEU A 213 -10.77 -0.55 -5.29
N ASN A 214 -9.81 0.37 -5.18
CA ASN A 214 -9.59 1.08 -3.92
C ASN A 214 -10.78 2.01 -3.58
N PRO A 215 -10.87 2.52 -2.33
CA PRO A 215 -12.06 3.22 -1.84
C PRO A 215 -12.47 4.48 -2.61
N HIS A 216 -11.59 5.03 -3.44
CA HIS A 216 -11.86 6.24 -4.20
C HIS A 216 -12.68 5.95 -5.47
N PHE A 217 -12.59 4.73 -6.01
CA PHE A 217 -13.51 4.29 -7.06
C PHE A 217 -14.93 4.21 -6.49
N SER A 218 -15.78 5.11 -6.95
CA SER A 218 -17.17 5.24 -6.48
C SER A 218 -18.16 5.49 -7.61
N GLU A 219 -17.68 5.68 -8.85
CA GLU A 219 -18.52 5.92 -10.03
C GLU A 219 -19.38 4.69 -10.37
N PRO A 220 -20.73 4.76 -10.23
CA PRO A 220 -21.62 3.64 -10.48
C PRO A 220 -21.47 3.03 -11.88
N ALA A 221 -21.38 3.88 -12.90
CA ALA A 221 -21.31 3.46 -14.29
C ALA A 221 -20.04 2.66 -14.60
N LEU A 222 -18.92 2.99 -13.94
CA LEU A 222 -17.68 2.23 -14.03
C LEU A 222 -17.85 0.82 -13.46
N ALA A 223 -18.43 0.70 -12.26
CA ALA A 223 -18.65 -0.58 -11.62
C ALA A 223 -19.58 -1.49 -12.44
N ASP A 224 -20.65 -0.92 -13.00
CA ASP A 224 -21.61 -1.65 -13.83
C ASP A 224 -20.98 -2.12 -15.14
N ALA A 225 -20.28 -1.21 -15.85
CA ALA A 225 -19.58 -1.53 -17.08
C ALA A 225 -18.47 -2.57 -16.89
N LEU A 226 -17.71 -2.48 -15.77
CA LEU A 226 -16.70 -3.48 -15.41
C LEU A 226 -17.34 -4.86 -15.20
N SER A 227 -18.42 -4.89 -14.40
CA SER A 227 -19.15 -6.11 -14.06
C SER A 227 -19.78 -6.76 -15.31
N ALA A 228 -20.32 -5.95 -16.22
CA ALA A 228 -20.87 -6.39 -17.49
C ALA A 228 -19.76 -6.92 -18.41
N GLY A 229 -18.66 -6.20 -18.58
CA GLY A 229 -17.56 -6.60 -19.47
C GLY A 229 -16.91 -7.93 -19.07
N LEU A 230 -16.77 -8.18 -17.76
CA LEU A 230 -16.32 -9.49 -17.26
C LEU A 230 -17.34 -10.60 -17.55
N SER A 231 -18.63 -10.29 -17.48
CA SER A 231 -19.70 -11.25 -17.79
C SER A 231 -19.74 -11.56 -19.30
N ASP A 232 -19.52 -10.56 -20.16
CA ASP A 232 -19.41 -10.72 -21.62
C ASP A 232 -18.18 -11.55 -22.04
N ALA A 233 -17.15 -11.58 -21.20
CA ALA A 233 -16.00 -12.47 -21.34
C ALA A 233 -16.25 -13.89 -20.81
N GLY A 234 -17.43 -14.16 -20.23
CA GLY A 234 -17.81 -15.46 -19.68
C GLY A 234 -17.18 -15.78 -18.32
N LEU A 235 -16.73 -14.77 -17.57
CA LEU A 235 -16.01 -14.97 -16.31
C LEU A 235 -16.93 -14.87 -15.10
N GLY A 236 -16.73 -15.77 -14.13
CA GLY A 236 -17.17 -15.53 -12.76
C GLY A 236 -16.49 -14.27 -12.20
N LYS A 237 -17.14 -13.57 -11.26
CA LYS A 237 -16.61 -12.31 -10.71
C LYS A 237 -16.68 -12.27 -9.20
N HIS A 238 -15.55 -11.92 -8.58
CA HIS A 238 -15.46 -11.60 -7.16
C HIS A 238 -15.11 -10.12 -7.02
N LEU A 239 -16.09 -9.30 -6.64
CA LEU A 239 -16.01 -7.85 -6.71
C LEU A 239 -15.78 -7.24 -5.33
N VAL A 240 -14.64 -6.58 -5.14
CA VAL A 240 -14.30 -5.89 -3.89
C VAL A 240 -13.97 -4.42 -4.16
N GLY A 241 -14.63 -3.52 -3.44
CA GLY A 241 -14.35 -2.09 -3.47
C GLY A 241 -15.22 -1.31 -2.49
N GLU A 242 -14.58 -0.63 -1.53
CA GLU A 242 -15.29 0.11 -0.47
C GLU A 242 -16.23 1.18 -1.03
N GLY A 243 -15.84 1.87 -2.11
CA GLY A 243 -16.68 2.90 -2.75
C GLY A 243 -17.89 2.35 -3.49
N TYR A 244 -17.97 1.02 -3.65
CA TYR A 244 -19.10 0.31 -4.26
C TYR A 244 -19.88 -0.55 -3.26
N ALA A 245 -19.61 -0.42 -1.96
CA ALA A 245 -20.32 -1.14 -0.92
C ALA A 245 -21.84 -0.91 -1.03
N GLY A 246 -22.61 -2.00 -1.08
CA GLY A 246 -24.07 -1.97 -1.23
C GLY A 246 -24.56 -2.01 -2.68
N ARG A 247 -23.66 -2.00 -3.68
CA ARG A 247 -24.01 -2.36 -5.06
C ARG A 247 -24.10 -3.87 -5.20
N ASP A 248 -24.92 -4.33 -6.15
CA ASP A 248 -25.14 -5.75 -6.37
C ASP A 248 -23.84 -6.49 -6.69
N GLY A 249 -23.59 -7.57 -5.96
CA GLY A 249 -22.37 -8.37 -6.05
C GLY A 249 -21.07 -7.73 -5.50
N TRP A 250 -21.09 -6.48 -5.03
CA TRP A 250 -19.89 -5.80 -4.51
C TRP A 250 -19.75 -5.93 -2.99
N LEU A 251 -18.59 -6.45 -2.57
CA LEU A 251 -18.16 -6.45 -1.18
C LEU A 251 -17.37 -5.18 -0.88
N ALA A 252 -17.58 -4.57 0.29
CA ALA A 252 -16.77 -3.43 0.71
C ALA A 252 -15.30 -3.84 0.93
N ILE A 253 -15.10 -4.94 1.67
CA ILE A 253 -13.80 -5.48 2.06
C ILE A 253 -13.92 -7.01 2.08
N ASP A 254 -12.88 -7.70 1.59
CA ASP A 254 -12.72 -9.14 1.76
C ASP A 254 -11.31 -9.43 2.28
N PRO A 255 -11.15 -9.91 3.53
CA PRO A 255 -9.85 -10.29 4.09
C PRO A 255 -9.12 -11.38 3.28
N ASP A 256 -9.88 -12.24 2.61
CA ASP A 256 -9.35 -13.36 1.83
C ASP A 256 -9.12 -13.01 0.35
N TRP A 257 -9.29 -11.73 -0.02
CA TRP A 257 -9.18 -11.30 -1.41
C TRP A 257 -7.86 -11.72 -2.07
N ALA A 258 -6.74 -11.63 -1.35
CA ALA A 258 -5.44 -12.00 -1.91
C ALA A 258 -5.35 -13.51 -2.23
N SER A 259 -5.97 -14.37 -1.42
CA SER A 259 -6.08 -15.80 -1.68
C SER A 259 -6.92 -16.07 -2.93
N ARG A 260 -8.04 -15.37 -3.08
CA ARG A 260 -8.89 -15.44 -4.28
C ARG A 260 -8.15 -14.93 -5.51
N ALA A 261 -7.43 -13.81 -5.39
CA ALA A 261 -6.65 -13.23 -6.48
C ALA A 261 -5.54 -14.19 -6.95
N ALA A 262 -4.86 -14.87 -6.02
CA ALA A 262 -3.83 -15.86 -6.35
C ALA A 262 -4.38 -17.08 -7.12
N GLN A 263 -5.66 -17.43 -6.93
CA GLN A 263 -6.34 -18.56 -7.56
C GLN A 263 -7.21 -18.17 -8.76
N ALA A 264 -7.38 -16.87 -9.01
CA ALA A 264 -8.20 -16.34 -10.10
C ALA A 264 -7.54 -16.57 -11.46
N GLN A 265 -8.38 -16.63 -12.50
CA GLN A 265 -7.92 -16.67 -13.89
C GLN A 265 -7.27 -15.34 -14.28
N LEU A 266 -7.84 -14.23 -13.79
CA LEU A 266 -7.28 -12.90 -13.94
C LEU A 266 -7.58 -12.02 -12.72
N ILE A 267 -6.76 -11.01 -12.50
CA ILE A 267 -6.97 -9.95 -11.52
C ILE A 267 -7.47 -8.70 -12.26
N VAL A 268 -8.36 -7.93 -11.64
CA VAL A 268 -8.66 -6.56 -12.07
C VAL A 268 -8.37 -5.61 -10.92
N SER A 269 -7.56 -4.60 -11.16
CA SER A 269 -7.30 -3.55 -10.17
C SER A 269 -6.78 -2.30 -10.84
N ALA A 270 -6.87 -1.17 -10.14
CA ALA A 270 -5.99 -0.04 -10.44
C ALA A 270 -4.52 -0.45 -10.27
N PRO A 271 -3.57 0.21 -10.97
CA PRO A 271 -2.14 -0.09 -10.90
C PRO A 271 -1.49 0.40 -9.59
N GLY A 272 -1.98 -0.11 -8.45
CA GLY A 272 -1.39 0.06 -7.14
C GLY A 272 -0.39 -1.03 -6.81
N MET A 273 0.63 -0.70 -6.02
CA MET A 273 1.74 -1.60 -5.69
C MET A 273 1.30 -2.96 -5.10
N ALA A 274 0.24 -2.99 -4.27
CA ALA A 274 -0.23 -4.22 -3.65
C ALA A 274 -0.78 -5.22 -4.68
N ALA A 275 -1.68 -4.77 -5.55
CA ALA A 275 -2.27 -5.61 -6.61
C ALA A 275 -1.21 -6.05 -7.63
N LEU A 276 -0.32 -5.13 -8.05
CA LEU A 276 0.80 -5.46 -8.93
C LEU A 276 1.75 -6.47 -8.31
N SER A 277 2.01 -6.38 -7.00
CA SER A 277 2.85 -7.36 -6.30
C SER A 277 2.19 -8.74 -6.24
N ILE A 278 0.89 -8.82 -5.99
CA ILE A 278 0.14 -10.09 -6.01
C ILE A 278 0.19 -10.71 -7.41
N ALA A 279 -0.13 -9.93 -8.44
CA ALA A 279 -0.09 -10.38 -9.83
C ALA A 279 1.30 -10.89 -10.23
N LEU A 280 2.36 -10.17 -9.85
CA LEU A 280 3.74 -10.57 -10.13
C LEU A 280 4.15 -11.85 -9.38
N VAL A 281 3.85 -11.92 -8.08
CA VAL A 281 4.27 -13.04 -7.22
C VAL A 281 3.53 -14.33 -7.57
N TYR A 282 2.22 -14.25 -7.77
CA TYR A 282 1.40 -15.41 -8.16
C TYR A 282 1.31 -15.62 -9.67
N GLN A 283 1.99 -14.78 -10.45
CA GLN A 283 2.00 -14.82 -11.92
C GLN A 283 0.59 -14.87 -12.52
N ARG A 284 -0.30 -14.02 -11.99
CA ARG A 284 -1.67 -13.89 -12.49
C ARG A 284 -1.73 -12.79 -13.55
N PRO A 285 -2.42 -13.02 -14.67
CA PRO A 285 -2.77 -11.96 -15.61
C PRO A 285 -3.54 -10.85 -14.89
N ILE A 286 -3.30 -9.59 -15.25
CA ILE A 286 -4.00 -8.46 -14.62
C ILE A 286 -4.53 -7.44 -15.64
N ILE A 287 -5.78 -7.03 -15.47
CA ILE A 287 -6.34 -5.84 -16.10
C ILE A 287 -6.08 -4.64 -15.19
N LEU A 288 -5.38 -3.65 -15.72
CA LEU A 288 -5.07 -2.39 -15.07
C LEU A 288 -6.13 -1.35 -15.45
N VAL A 289 -6.99 -1.02 -14.50
CA VAL A 289 -8.00 0.05 -14.66
C VAL A 289 -7.31 1.38 -14.38
N VAL A 290 -7.14 2.18 -15.42
CA VAL A 290 -6.45 3.47 -15.35
C VAL A 290 -7.46 4.61 -15.48
N SER A 291 -7.28 5.63 -14.65
CA SER A 291 -7.89 6.95 -14.79
C SER A 291 -6.80 8.00 -15.08
N ASP A 292 -7.12 9.29 -15.05
CA ASP A 292 -6.17 10.38 -15.36
C ASP A 292 -5.04 10.59 -14.32
N GLN A 293 -4.72 9.59 -13.51
CA GLN A 293 -3.70 9.64 -12.47
C GLN A 293 -2.28 9.37 -13.01
N PRO A 294 -1.32 10.30 -12.85
CA PRO A 294 0.05 10.12 -13.34
C PRO A 294 0.83 8.96 -12.68
N GLU A 295 0.56 8.66 -11.40
CA GLU A 295 1.21 7.54 -10.70
C GLU A 295 0.76 6.19 -11.29
N GLN A 296 -0.51 6.09 -11.68
CA GLN A 296 -1.05 4.88 -12.28
C GLN A 296 -0.37 4.55 -13.61
N ALA A 297 -0.16 5.56 -14.46
CA ALA A 297 0.59 5.43 -15.70
C ALA A 297 2.04 4.97 -15.46
N THR A 298 2.70 5.53 -14.45
CA THR A 298 4.07 5.15 -14.08
C THR A 298 4.16 3.68 -13.63
N ASN A 299 3.23 3.25 -12.77
CA ASN A 299 3.18 1.88 -12.30
C ASN A 299 2.82 0.88 -13.42
N ALA A 300 1.92 1.26 -14.33
CA ALA A 300 1.59 0.46 -15.51
C ALA A 300 2.81 0.29 -16.45
N ALA A 301 3.54 1.37 -16.72
CA ALA A 301 4.78 1.30 -17.50
C ALA A 301 5.82 0.38 -16.85
N ARG A 302 5.94 0.42 -15.52
CA ARG A 302 6.85 -0.45 -14.78
C ARG A 302 6.39 -1.90 -14.75
N ALA A 303 5.08 -2.17 -14.75
CA ALA A 303 4.56 -3.52 -14.93
C ALA A 303 4.98 -4.13 -16.28
N ALA A 304 5.01 -3.34 -17.35
CA ALA A 304 5.52 -3.76 -18.66
C ALA A 304 7.03 -4.11 -18.62
N GLN A 305 7.84 -3.31 -17.93
CA GLN A 305 9.29 -3.58 -17.77
C GLN A 305 9.56 -4.89 -17.05
N LEU A 306 8.71 -5.27 -16.10
CA LEU A 306 8.78 -6.55 -15.39
C LEU A 306 8.16 -7.72 -16.16
N GLN A 307 7.74 -7.51 -17.41
CA GLN A 307 7.08 -8.51 -18.25
C GLN A 307 5.83 -9.11 -17.59
N LEU A 308 5.14 -8.32 -16.75
CA LEU A 308 3.87 -8.74 -16.17
C LEU A 308 2.84 -8.89 -17.29
N LEU A 309 2.14 -10.02 -17.33
CA LEU A 309 1.08 -10.24 -18.31
C LEU A 309 -0.13 -9.35 -17.96
N HIS A 310 -0.32 -8.26 -18.70
CA HIS A 310 -1.35 -7.29 -18.39
C HIS A 310 -1.99 -6.65 -19.62
N ARG A 311 -3.15 -6.03 -19.38
CA ARG A 311 -3.81 -5.10 -20.30
C ARG A 311 -4.23 -3.86 -19.54
N VAL A 312 -4.21 -2.72 -20.21
CA VAL A 312 -4.67 -1.45 -19.65
C VAL A 312 -6.03 -1.13 -20.24
N VAL A 313 -6.99 -0.80 -19.40
CA VAL A 313 -8.31 -0.28 -19.78
C VAL A 313 -8.49 1.08 -19.13
N THR A 314 -9.06 2.03 -19.86
CA THR A 314 -9.12 3.43 -19.39
C THR A 314 -10.57 3.85 -19.18
N TRP A 315 -10.90 4.31 -17.97
CA TRP A 315 -12.21 4.91 -17.72
C TRP A 315 -12.22 6.38 -18.15
N ARG A 316 -13.12 6.74 -19.07
CA ARG A 316 -13.29 8.12 -19.58
C ARG A 316 -14.74 8.64 -19.50
N GLY A 317 -15.58 7.97 -18.72
CA GLY A 317 -17.01 8.30 -18.62
C GLY A 317 -17.91 7.62 -19.65
N ASP A 318 -17.36 6.86 -20.60
CA ASP A 318 -18.13 6.04 -21.56
C ASP A 318 -18.23 4.59 -21.07
N ALA A 319 -19.43 4.22 -20.59
CA ALA A 319 -19.71 2.88 -20.07
C ALA A 319 -19.65 1.78 -21.15
N ALA A 320 -20.13 2.06 -22.36
CA ALA A 320 -20.19 1.07 -23.43
C ALA A 320 -18.79 0.77 -23.97
N GLU A 321 -17.99 1.82 -24.20
CA GLU A 321 -16.60 1.67 -24.61
C GLU A 321 -15.79 0.92 -23.54
N PHE A 322 -15.93 1.32 -22.27
CA PHE A 322 -15.20 0.69 -21.18
C PHE A 322 -15.58 -0.78 -20.99
N GLN A 323 -16.86 -1.13 -21.07
CA GLN A 323 -17.33 -2.52 -21.04
C GLN A 323 -16.68 -3.35 -22.15
N HIS A 324 -16.64 -2.82 -23.38
CA HIS A 324 -16.01 -3.50 -24.51
C HIS A 324 -14.50 -3.71 -24.30
N GLN A 325 -13.79 -2.68 -23.84
CA GLN A 325 -12.36 -2.77 -23.51
C GLN A 325 -12.09 -3.84 -22.44
N VAL A 326 -12.92 -3.92 -21.39
CA VAL A 326 -12.80 -4.92 -20.32
C VAL A 326 -13.00 -6.33 -20.88
N ALA A 327 -14.05 -6.55 -21.67
CA ALA A 327 -14.35 -7.86 -22.24
C ALA A 327 -13.23 -8.36 -23.15
N ASP A 328 -12.71 -7.49 -24.01
CA ASP A 328 -11.60 -7.82 -24.91
C ASP A 328 -10.30 -8.08 -24.16
N ALA A 329 -9.97 -7.24 -23.17
CA ALA A 329 -8.79 -7.43 -22.33
C ALA A 329 -8.86 -8.76 -21.57
N ALA A 330 -10.03 -9.11 -21.02
CA ALA A 330 -10.26 -10.37 -20.33
C ALA A 330 -10.08 -11.57 -21.26
N ARG A 331 -10.71 -11.57 -22.44
CA ARG A 331 -10.55 -12.64 -23.44
C ARG A 331 -9.09 -12.83 -23.85
N GLN A 332 -8.38 -11.74 -24.13
CA GLN A 332 -6.97 -11.80 -24.53
C GLN A 332 -6.07 -12.38 -23.43
N LEU A 333 -6.29 -11.99 -22.18
CA LEU A 333 -5.48 -12.47 -21.05
C LEU A 333 -5.81 -13.93 -20.69
N CYS A 334 -7.08 -14.31 -20.73
CA CYS A 334 -7.52 -15.69 -20.47
C CYS A 334 -7.09 -16.69 -21.54
N ALA A 335 -6.83 -16.23 -22.78
CA ALA A 335 -6.32 -17.09 -23.84
C ALA A 335 -4.86 -17.54 -23.62
N VAL A 336 -4.13 -16.90 -22.71
CA VAL A 336 -2.72 -17.23 -22.42
C VAL A 336 -2.63 -18.31 -21.35
N SER A 337 -1.85 -19.36 -21.62
CA SER A 337 -1.59 -20.42 -20.63
C SER A 337 -0.72 -19.91 -19.49
N ILE A 338 -1.12 -20.17 -18.25
CA ILE A 338 -0.42 -19.70 -17.05
C ILE A 338 0.53 -20.80 -16.54
N PRO A 339 1.79 -20.48 -16.15
CA PRO A 339 2.81 -21.48 -15.80
C PRO A 339 2.53 -22.35 -14.56
N ASP A 340 1.83 -21.82 -13.55
CA ASP A 340 1.60 -22.51 -12.28
C ASP A 340 0.16 -22.31 -11.80
N PRO A 341 -0.81 -23.16 -12.19
CA PRO A 341 -2.19 -23.05 -11.73
C PRO A 341 -2.35 -23.36 -10.23
N SER A 342 -1.39 -24.08 -9.61
CA SER A 342 -1.46 -24.49 -8.19
C SER A 342 -1.17 -23.33 -7.23
N GLY A 343 -0.41 -22.33 -7.68
CA GLY A 343 0.01 -21.19 -6.87
C GLY A 343 1.11 -21.49 -5.85
N ALA A 344 1.63 -22.72 -5.78
CA ALA A 344 2.63 -23.14 -4.80
C ALA A 344 3.96 -22.35 -4.94
N ALA A 345 4.43 -22.15 -6.19
CA ALA A 345 5.63 -21.33 -6.41
C ALA A 345 5.36 -19.86 -6.05
N GLY A 346 4.14 -19.39 -6.28
CA GLY A 346 3.70 -18.06 -5.86
C GLY A 346 3.71 -17.90 -4.34
N GLN A 347 3.24 -18.90 -3.60
CA GLN A 347 3.24 -18.89 -2.14
C GLN A 347 4.67 -18.85 -1.57
N ALA A 348 5.59 -19.65 -2.12
CA ALA A 348 7.00 -19.62 -1.73
C ALA A 348 7.64 -18.24 -1.99
N ARG A 349 7.34 -17.62 -3.15
CA ARG A 349 7.80 -16.25 -3.46
C ARG A 349 7.19 -15.21 -2.51
N ALA A 350 5.91 -15.33 -2.16
CA ALA A 350 5.25 -14.45 -1.19
C ALA A 350 5.89 -14.57 0.19
N GLN A 351 6.15 -15.79 0.65
CA GLN A 351 6.82 -16.07 1.91
C GLN A 351 8.23 -15.49 1.94
N ALA A 352 9.03 -15.71 0.89
CA ALA A 352 10.37 -15.15 0.79
C ALA A 352 10.39 -13.61 0.88
N ARG A 353 9.38 -12.93 0.31
CA ARG A 353 9.22 -11.48 0.48
C ARG A 353 8.95 -11.13 1.94
N ILE A 354 8.00 -11.79 2.61
CA ILE A 354 7.71 -11.55 4.03
C ILE A 354 8.95 -11.81 4.90
N ASP A 355 9.66 -12.91 4.66
CA ASP A 355 10.85 -13.30 5.42
C ASP A 355 11.98 -12.29 5.28
N ALA A 356 12.17 -11.71 4.09
CA ALA A 356 13.14 -10.63 3.90
C ALA A 356 12.82 -9.44 4.81
N TRP A 357 11.54 -9.01 4.88
CA TRP A 357 11.14 -7.93 5.78
C TRP A 357 11.34 -8.27 7.24
N VAL A 358 10.89 -9.45 7.68
CA VAL A 358 11.02 -9.88 9.08
C VAL A 358 12.49 -9.98 9.46
N SER A 359 13.31 -10.64 8.63
CA SER A 359 14.75 -10.75 8.85
C SER A 359 15.41 -9.38 8.99
N ARG A 360 15.11 -8.44 8.09
CA ARG A 360 15.67 -7.09 8.16
C ARG A 360 15.22 -6.35 9.41
N LEU A 361 13.92 -6.33 9.70
CA LEU A 361 13.37 -5.61 10.85
C LEU A 361 13.88 -6.17 12.19
N LEU A 362 14.09 -7.48 12.31
CA LEU A 362 14.62 -8.10 13.52
C LEU A 362 16.14 -8.00 13.65
N SER A 363 16.87 -7.80 12.54
CA SER A 363 18.32 -7.54 12.56
C SER A 363 18.67 -6.11 12.98
N LEU A 364 17.69 -5.21 12.95
CA LEU A 364 17.77 -3.87 13.51
C LEU A 364 17.52 -3.98 15.01
#